data_AF-A0A539EIM0-F1
#
_entry.id   AF-A0A539EIM0-F1
#
_cell.length_a   1.000
_cell.length_b   1.000
_cell.length_c   1.000
_cell.angle_alpha   90.00
_cell.angle_beta   90.00
_cell.angle_gamma   90.00
#
_symmetry.space_group_name_H-M   'P 1'
#
loop_
_entity.id
_entity.type
_entity.pdbx_description
1 polymer ?
#
loop_
_entity_poly.entity_id
_entity_poly.type
_entity_poly.pdbx_seq_one_letter_code
_entity_poly.pdbx_strand_id
1 'polypeptide(L)'
;MADLSEPPQEPEPFAPGPWVRELKLAPRSQREEDPKVRGDICSPTSLAMVLEYWGVTKTTPEVYEAVLDLRAGIYGNWPLNVAVAGAWGLPGHVSRLPGFTALQDLVAEGRPVIVSITFAEGELDGAPMKKTKGHLIVVVGFDAAGDVIVQDPAAPDRRGTRRVYKRAQFAKAWLSNKRGLAYLLGPRLPFEAAVGVPSADVRAKPRAAQRVDPMDSSRLTQVLYGERVKVLEAKGEWVRVEVPGQPQPAPGGEWRGYQGWLRADQLRTPASPFGPTLVVRAKRLEVRWRDAAGLEETLTLPIGARVAALSSSGAVAKVALLDGRAAEAPAEALRPANPLGAIDRREILEAAAVFLGDRYVWGGRSSLQAK
;
A
#
# COMPACT_ATOMS: atom_id res chain seq x y z
N MET A 1 24.19 6.69 -14.19
CA MET A 1 24.31 6.93 -12.73
C MET A 1 24.75 8.37 -12.58
N ALA A 2 23.97 9.20 -11.88
CA ALA A 2 24.40 10.57 -11.60
C ALA A 2 25.61 10.52 -10.66
N ASP A 3 26.64 11.31 -10.94
CA ASP A 3 27.83 11.42 -10.12
C ASP A 3 27.46 12.06 -8.77
N LEU A 4 27.62 11.32 -7.67
CA LEU A 4 27.30 11.77 -6.31
C LEU A 4 28.44 12.60 -5.67
N SER A 5 29.50 12.91 -6.43
CA SER A 5 30.63 13.72 -5.98
C SER A 5 30.40 15.22 -6.12
N GLU A 6 29.47 15.66 -6.97
CA GLU A 6 29.15 17.08 -7.14
C GLU A 6 28.37 17.64 -5.94
N PRO A 7 28.65 18.89 -5.52
CA PRO A 7 27.85 19.53 -4.49
C PRO A 7 26.39 19.61 -4.96
N PRO A 8 25.42 19.31 -4.10
CA PRO A 8 24.01 19.33 -4.46
C PRO A 8 23.64 20.74 -4.94
N GLN A 9 23.19 20.79 -6.19
CA GLN A 9 22.83 21.99 -6.91
C GLN A 9 21.67 22.71 -6.20
N GLU A 10 21.62 24.04 -6.33
CA GLU A 10 20.45 24.81 -5.90
C GLU A 10 19.17 24.19 -6.47
N PRO A 11 18.04 24.22 -5.72
CA PRO A 11 16.82 23.60 -6.18
C PRO A 11 16.40 24.24 -7.51
N GLU A 12 16.25 23.40 -8.54
CA GLU A 12 15.79 23.80 -9.89
C GLU A 12 14.55 24.70 -9.81
N PRO A 13 14.30 25.58 -10.80
CA PRO A 13 13.07 26.38 -10.86
C PRO A 13 11.81 25.52 -10.65
N PHE A 14 10.88 26.01 -9.83
CA PHE A 14 9.67 25.25 -9.53
C PHE A 14 8.67 25.34 -10.70
N ALA A 15 8.17 24.19 -11.12
CA ALA A 15 6.96 24.10 -11.94
C ALA A 15 5.88 23.34 -11.14
N PRO A 16 4.63 23.82 -11.09
CA PRO A 16 3.52 23.05 -10.53
C PRO A 16 3.30 21.74 -11.31
N GLY A 17 2.91 20.69 -10.60
CA GLY A 17 2.69 19.35 -11.17
C GLY A 17 1.87 18.46 -10.23
N PRO A 18 1.76 17.15 -10.49
CA PRO A 18 0.98 16.21 -9.67
C PRO A 18 1.48 16.09 -8.22
N TRP A 19 2.70 16.54 -7.93
CA TRP A 19 3.27 16.65 -6.58
C TRP A 19 2.73 17.82 -5.77
N VAL A 20 2.03 18.78 -6.39
CA VAL A 20 1.30 19.85 -5.69
C VAL A 20 0.05 19.25 -5.05
N ARG A 21 0.25 18.66 -3.88
CA ARG A 21 -0.74 17.91 -3.10
C ARG A 21 -0.22 17.72 -1.69
N GLU A 22 -1.09 17.20 -0.83
CA GLU A 22 -0.72 16.75 0.51
C GLU A 22 -1.27 15.34 0.74
N LEU A 23 -0.36 14.38 0.94
CA LEU A 23 -0.67 13.02 1.35
C LEU A 23 -1.18 13.03 2.80
N LYS A 24 -2.28 12.33 3.05
CA LYS A 24 -2.93 12.28 4.36
C LYS A 24 -2.38 11.13 5.16
N LEU A 25 -1.56 11.46 6.17
CA LEU A 25 -1.02 10.53 7.16
C LEU A 25 -1.71 10.81 8.51
N ALA A 26 -1.83 9.79 9.35
CA ALA A 26 -2.16 9.98 10.75
C ALA A 26 -0.98 10.68 11.46
N PRO A 27 -1.14 11.92 11.96
CA PRO A 27 -0.03 12.66 12.52
C PRO A 27 0.38 12.09 13.88
N ARG A 28 1.69 12.05 14.15
CA ARG A 28 2.26 11.60 15.41
C ARG A 28 3.40 12.52 15.83
N SER A 29 3.41 12.91 17.10
CA SER A 29 4.51 13.66 17.70
C SER A 29 5.31 12.77 18.63
N GLN A 30 6.64 12.80 18.51
CA GLN A 30 7.51 12.12 19.47
C GLN A 30 7.37 12.70 20.87
N ARG A 31 6.94 13.96 21.00
CA ARG A 31 6.83 14.68 22.29
C ARG A 31 5.68 14.16 23.16
N GLU A 32 4.73 13.45 22.57
CA GLU A 32 3.61 12.80 23.25
C GLU A 32 3.99 11.44 23.86
N GLU A 33 5.17 10.90 23.52
CA GLU A 33 5.66 9.61 23.99
C GLU A 33 6.47 9.71 25.31
N ASP A 34 6.97 8.57 25.81
CA ASP A 34 7.70 8.47 27.08
C ASP A 34 8.82 9.53 27.18
N PRO A 35 8.83 10.36 28.25
CA PRO A 35 9.86 11.36 28.52
C PRO A 35 11.31 10.90 28.38
N LYS A 36 11.58 9.60 28.62
CA LYS A 36 12.91 8.99 28.52
C LYS A 36 13.43 8.87 27.10
N VAL A 37 12.53 8.74 26.11
CA VAL A 37 12.91 8.45 24.71
C VAL A 37 12.42 9.52 23.74
N ARG A 38 11.45 10.37 24.13
CA ARG A 38 10.88 11.44 23.29
C ARG A 38 11.88 12.47 22.74
N GLY A 39 13.13 12.44 23.18
CA GLY A 39 14.24 13.21 22.58
C GLY A 39 14.81 12.61 21.30
N ASP A 40 14.73 11.28 21.15
CA ASP A 40 15.63 10.52 20.26
C ASP A 40 14.88 9.63 19.25
N ILE A 41 13.55 9.61 19.30
CA ILE A 41 12.70 8.71 18.52
C ILE A 41 12.11 9.36 17.25
N CYS A 42 12.68 10.46 16.73
CA CYS A 42 12.18 11.10 15.50
C CYS A 42 12.07 10.13 14.31
N SER A 43 13.01 9.19 14.17
CA SER A 43 13.00 8.16 13.13
C SER A 43 11.84 7.17 13.30
N PRO A 44 11.72 6.42 14.41
CA PRO A 44 10.59 5.49 14.58
C PRO A 44 9.22 6.19 14.60
N THR A 45 9.11 7.44 15.07
CA THR A 45 7.84 8.18 14.96
C THR A 45 7.50 8.47 13.49
N SER A 46 8.48 8.87 12.68
CA SER A 46 8.30 9.04 11.23
C SER A 46 7.94 7.73 10.53
N LEU A 47 8.61 6.64 10.91
CA LEU A 47 8.34 5.29 10.43
C LEU A 47 6.90 4.86 10.76
N ALA A 48 6.43 5.09 12.00
CA ALA A 48 5.07 4.74 12.41
C ALA A 48 4.00 5.46 11.58
N MET A 49 4.19 6.75 11.26
CA MET A 49 3.28 7.50 10.39
C MET A 49 3.20 6.90 8.97
N VAL A 50 4.34 6.47 8.42
CA VAL A 50 4.38 5.89 7.06
C VAL A 50 3.92 4.44 7.04
N LEU A 51 4.17 3.65 8.09
CA LEU A 51 3.62 2.30 8.24
C LEU A 51 2.08 2.34 8.21
N GLU A 52 1.48 3.23 9.00
CA GLU A 52 0.03 3.39 9.06
C GLU A 52 -0.55 3.87 7.72
N TYR A 53 0.16 4.75 7.01
CA TYR A 53 -0.21 5.17 5.65
C TYR A 53 -0.34 3.99 4.68
N TRP A 54 0.50 2.97 4.83
CA TRP A 54 0.46 1.74 4.04
C TRP A 54 -0.39 0.62 4.66
N GLY A 55 -1.18 0.92 5.69
CA GLY A 55 -2.10 -0.02 6.34
C GLY A 55 -1.43 -0.96 7.35
N VAL A 56 -0.16 -0.73 7.70
CA VAL A 56 0.54 -1.46 8.77
C VAL A 56 0.38 -0.69 10.08
N THR A 57 -0.65 -1.02 10.85
CA THR A 57 -0.97 -0.30 12.09
C THR A 57 -0.07 -0.76 13.24
N LYS A 58 0.77 0.15 13.73
CA LYS A 58 1.64 -0.02 14.90
C LYS A 58 1.63 1.22 15.78
N THR A 59 1.62 1.07 17.09
CA THR A 59 1.82 2.18 18.02
C THR A 59 3.27 2.67 17.96
N THR A 60 3.52 3.95 18.28
CA THR A 60 4.91 4.48 18.27
C THR A 60 5.83 3.69 19.21
N PRO A 61 5.37 3.24 20.41
CA PRO A 61 6.10 2.32 21.26
C PRO A 61 6.53 1.01 20.60
N GLU A 62 5.59 0.30 19.95
CA GLU A 62 5.93 -0.93 19.22
C GLU A 62 7.02 -0.67 18.18
N VAL A 63 6.98 0.48 17.50
CA VAL A 63 7.98 0.85 16.49
C VAL A 63 9.33 1.16 17.12
N TYR A 64 9.41 2.03 18.13
CA TYR A 64 10.72 2.39 18.70
C TYR A 64 11.37 1.21 19.43
N GLU A 65 10.59 0.30 20.03
CA GLU A 65 11.12 -0.90 20.67
C GLU A 65 11.72 -1.86 19.62
N ALA A 66 11.05 -2.03 18.49
CA ALA A 66 11.50 -2.92 17.42
C ALA A 66 12.77 -2.42 16.70
N VAL A 67 12.93 -1.10 16.53
CA VAL A 67 14.07 -0.53 15.76
C VAL A 67 15.30 -0.18 16.62
N LEU A 68 15.24 -0.38 17.94
CA LEU A 68 16.34 -0.06 18.84
C LEU A 68 17.61 -0.81 18.43
N ASP A 69 18.64 -0.06 18.04
CA ASP A 69 19.97 -0.61 17.87
C ASP A 69 20.57 -0.86 19.25
N LEU A 70 20.47 -2.09 19.76
CA LEU A 70 20.97 -2.46 21.08
C LEU A 70 22.47 -2.24 21.25
N ARG A 71 23.24 -2.28 20.15
CA ARG A 71 24.70 -2.11 20.20
C ARG A 71 25.08 -0.64 20.24
N ALA A 72 24.40 0.18 19.44
CA ALA A 72 24.67 1.61 19.38
C ALA A 72 23.87 2.42 20.41
N GLY A 73 22.82 1.85 21.01
CA GLY A 73 21.91 2.52 21.94
C GLY A 73 21.08 3.63 21.30
N ILE A 74 20.73 3.49 20.01
CA ILE A 74 20.00 4.53 19.26
C ILE A 74 18.76 3.98 18.54
N TYR A 75 17.77 4.85 18.34
CA TYR A 75 16.57 4.56 17.55
C TYR A 75 16.68 5.00 16.08
N GLY A 76 17.72 5.76 15.74
CA GLY A 76 17.91 6.43 14.45
C GLY A 76 18.66 5.62 13.38
N ASN A 77 18.85 4.31 13.57
CA ASN A 77 19.52 3.47 12.58
C ASN A 77 18.58 3.17 11.39
N TRP A 78 18.79 3.83 10.25
CA TRP A 78 17.87 3.74 9.10
C TRP A 78 17.75 2.33 8.51
N PRO A 79 18.84 1.58 8.29
CA PRO A 79 18.73 0.16 7.93
C PRO A 79 17.85 -0.66 8.87
N LEU A 80 17.94 -0.46 10.19
CA LEU A 80 17.07 -1.17 11.13
C LEU A 80 15.60 -0.74 11.02
N ASN A 81 15.33 0.55 10.82
CA ASN A 81 13.97 1.06 10.58
C ASN A 81 13.35 0.40 9.34
N VAL A 82 14.11 0.31 8.25
CA VAL A 82 13.67 -0.37 7.02
C VAL A 82 13.52 -1.88 7.23
N ALA A 83 14.43 -2.52 7.96
CA ALA A 83 14.38 -3.96 8.23
C ALA A 83 13.12 -4.33 9.04
N VAL A 84 12.78 -3.54 10.07
CA VAL A 84 11.55 -3.71 10.85
C VAL A 84 10.31 -3.53 9.97
N ALA A 85 10.28 -2.50 9.11
CA ALA A 85 9.18 -2.34 8.16
C ALA A 85 9.02 -3.58 7.26
N GLY A 86 10.13 -4.10 6.73
CA GLY A 86 10.15 -5.32 5.92
C GLY A 86 9.69 -6.56 6.69
N ALA A 87 10.08 -6.71 7.95
CA ALA A 87 9.62 -7.79 8.84
C ALA A 87 8.10 -7.73 9.10
N TRP A 88 7.50 -6.54 9.00
CA TRP A 88 6.05 -6.34 9.07
C TRP A 88 5.37 -6.31 7.68
N GLY A 89 6.05 -6.79 6.65
CA GLY A 89 5.47 -6.97 5.31
C GLY A 89 5.48 -5.72 4.43
N LEU A 90 6.11 -4.63 4.88
CA LEU A 90 6.25 -3.41 4.09
C LEU A 90 7.68 -3.27 3.56
N PRO A 91 7.96 -3.58 2.29
CA PRO A 91 9.30 -3.48 1.75
C PRO A 91 9.78 -2.03 1.73
N GLY A 92 11.09 -1.84 1.84
CA GLY A 92 11.71 -0.53 1.80
C GLY A 92 13.21 -0.58 1.57
N HIS A 93 13.80 0.58 1.39
CA HIS A 93 15.25 0.75 1.27
C HIS A 93 15.68 2.16 1.68
N VAL A 94 16.94 2.28 2.09
CA VAL A 94 17.60 3.58 2.27
C VAL A 94 18.10 4.05 0.90
N SER A 95 17.98 5.35 0.63
CA SER A 95 18.38 5.94 -0.66
C SER A 95 18.97 7.34 -0.47
N ARG A 96 19.70 7.80 -1.48
CA ARG A 96 20.06 9.21 -1.65
C ARG A 96 19.37 9.70 -2.91
N LEU A 97 18.38 10.58 -2.74
CA LEU A 97 17.69 11.18 -3.88
C LEU A 97 18.58 12.29 -4.47
N PRO A 98 18.70 12.37 -5.81
CA PRO A 98 19.60 13.32 -6.45
C PRO A 98 19.11 14.78 -6.39
N GLY A 99 17.83 15.02 -6.06
CA GLY A 99 17.26 16.37 -6.06
C GLY A 99 15.76 16.39 -5.82
N PHE A 100 15.14 17.56 -6.01
CA PHE A 100 13.71 17.76 -5.84
C PHE A 100 12.86 17.00 -6.85
N THR A 101 13.32 16.87 -8.10
CA THR A 101 12.58 16.14 -9.14
C THR A 101 12.27 14.71 -8.70
N ALA A 102 13.27 13.99 -8.16
CA ALA A 102 13.06 12.65 -7.62
C ALA A 102 12.12 12.62 -6.40
N LEU A 103 12.18 13.64 -5.53
CA LEU A 103 11.26 13.75 -4.38
C LEU A 103 9.82 14.05 -4.84
N GLN A 104 9.66 14.90 -5.85
CA GLN A 104 8.39 15.26 -6.46
C GLN A 104 7.75 14.06 -7.15
N ASP A 105 8.52 13.27 -7.91
CA ASP A 105 8.03 12.04 -8.54
C ASP A 105 7.46 11.06 -7.51
N LEU A 106 8.17 10.86 -6.40
CA LEU A 106 7.70 10.01 -5.30
C LEU A 106 6.39 10.51 -4.68
N VAL A 107 6.28 11.81 -4.44
CA VAL A 107 5.05 12.42 -3.91
C VAL A 107 3.91 12.33 -4.93
N ALA A 108 4.19 12.54 -6.21
CA ALA A 108 3.22 12.40 -7.30
C ALA A 108 2.68 10.97 -7.39
N GLU A 109 3.54 9.96 -7.20
CA GLU A 109 3.19 8.54 -7.05
C GLU A 109 2.38 8.22 -5.78
N GLY A 110 2.18 9.20 -4.89
CA GLY A 110 1.47 9.00 -3.63
C GLY A 110 2.34 8.38 -2.54
N ARG A 111 3.66 8.54 -2.59
CA ARG A 111 4.59 7.98 -1.62
C ARG A 111 5.09 9.06 -0.67
N PRO A 112 4.76 9.00 0.64
CA PRO A 112 5.44 9.85 1.62
C PRO A 112 6.90 9.42 1.76
N VAL A 113 7.79 10.39 1.92
CA VAL A 113 9.24 10.15 1.93
C VAL A 113 9.81 10.54 3.27
N ILE A 114 10.44 9.60 3.97
CA ILE A 114 11.11 9.90 5.22
C ILE A 114 12.51 10.39 4.89
N VAL A 115 12.84 11.61 5.30
CA VAL A 115 14.13 12.25 4.99
C VAL A 115 14.89 12.58 6.26
N SER A 116 16.21 12.65 6.14
CA SER A 116 17.05 13.21 7.19
C SER A 116 17.39 14.66 6.88
N ILE A 117 17.26 15.54 7.86
CA ILE A 117 17.65 16.94 7.75
C ILE A 117 18.68 17.32 8.83
N THR A 118 19.48 18.34 8.51
CA THR A 118 20.38 19.03 9.45
C THR A 118 20.35 20.51 9.17
N PHE A 119 20.25 21.31 10.23
CA PHE A 119 20.23 22.76 10.11
C PHE A 119 20.74 23.42 11.40
N ALA A 120 21.38 24.57 11.27
CA ALA A 120 21.78 25.45 12.35
C ALA A 120 20.66 26.46 12.71
N GLU A 121 20.88 27.23 13.78
CA GLU A 121 19.91 28.22 14.23
C GLU A 121 19.66 29.28 13.16
N GLY A 122 18.38 29.50 12.83
CA GLY A 122 17.95 30.44 11.79
C GLY A 122 18.02 29.91 10.34
N GLU A 123 18.43 28.65 10.11
CA GLU A 123 18.53 28.12 8.73
C GLU A 123 17.22 27.53 8.19
N LEU A 124 16.28 27.15 9.06
CA LEU A 124 15.02 26.55 8.68
C LEU A 124 13.87 27.20 9.47
N ASP A 125 13.12 28.08 8.79
CA ASP A 125 12.04 28.83 9.43
C ASP A 125 10.86 27.92 9.81
N GLY A 126 10.27 28.17 10.98
CA GLY A 126 9.07 27.46 11.44
C GLY A 126 9.30 26.04 11.95
N ALA A 127 10.54 25.56 11.99
CA ALA A 127 10.88 24.27 12.59
C ALA A 127 10.58 24.24 14.10
N PRO A 128 10.14 23.10 14.66
CA PRO A 128 9.81 22.97 16.09
C PRO A 128 11.05 22.93 17.01
N MET A 129 12.25 23.07 16.44
CA MET A 129 13.53 23.10 17.14
C MET A 129 14.45 24.13 16.49
N LYS A 130 15.38 24.67 17.28
CA LYS A 130 16.30 25.72 16.80
C LYS A 130 17.38 25.20 15.87
N LYS A 131 17.91 24.00 16.12
CA LYS A 131 19.01 23.39 15.36
C LYS A 131 19.03 21.87 15.56
N THR A 132 19.63 21.14 14.62
CA THR A 132 19.83 19.69 14.74
C THR A 132 21.00 19.18 13.91
N LYS A 133 21.75 18.20 14.45
CA LYS A 133 22.77 17.43 13.72
C LYS A 133 22.20 16.21 12.98
N GLY A 134 20.92 15.93 13.15
CA GLY A 134 20.20 14.85 12.48
C GLY A 134 18.79 14.76 13.03
N HIS A 135 17.82 14.91 12.14
CA HIS A 135 16.40 14.83 12.48
C HIS A 135 15.67 14.15 11.33
N LEU A 136 14.73 13.27 11.64
CA LEU A 136 13.92 12.57 10.65
C LEU A 136 12.53 13.18 10.63
N ILE A 137 12.06 13.46 9.42
CA ILE A 137 10.72 13.98 9.16
C ILE A 137 10.11 13.27 7.95
N VAL A 138 8.80 13.44 7.75
CA VAL A 138 8.11 12.87 6.58
C VAL A 138 7.71 13.97 5.62
N VAL A 139 8.23 13.94 4.39
CA VAL A 139 7.70 14.77 3.29
C VAL A 139 6.40 14.15 2.80
N VAL A 140 5.35 14.95 2.78
CA VAL A 140 3.99 14.53 2.40
C VAL A 140 3.45 15.31 1.21
N GLY A 141 4.17 16.31 0.71
CA GLY A 141 3.59 17.19 -0.30
C GLY A 141 4.41 18.39 -0.66
N PHE A 142 3.86 19.15 -1.62
CA PHE A 142 4.30 20.48 -2.00
C PHE A 142 3.07 21.39 -2.09
N ASP A 143 3.21 22.64 -1.68
CA ASP A 143 2.17 23.63 -1.90
C ASP A 143 2.27 24.25 -3.32
N ALA A 144 1.38 25.20 -3.62
CA ALA A 144 1.33 25.84 -4.93
C ALA A 144 2.56 26.73 -5.24
N ALA A 145 3.30 27.16 -4.22
CA ALA A 145 4.56 27.90 -4.37
C ALA A 145 5.78 26.96 -4.51
N GLY A 146 5.58 25.66 -4.28
CA GLY A 146 6.62 24.64 -4.31
C GLY A 146 7.31 24.45 -2.96
N ASP A 147 6.81 25.07 -1.89
CA ASP A 147 7.32 24.85 -0.55
C ASP A 147 6.92 23.46 -0.03
N VAL A 148 7.78 22.88 0.80
CA VAL A 148 7.73 21.47 1.16
C VAL A 148 6.80 21.27 2.34
N ILE A 149 5.73 20.50 2.14
CA ILE A 149 4.79 20.13 3.20
C ILE A 149 5.31 18.86 3.88
N VAL A 150 5.47 18.92 5.19
CA VAL A 150 6.03 17.83 5.98
C VAL A 150 5.18 17.53 7.22
N GLN A 151 5.35 16.32 7.76
CA GLN A 151 5.03 15.98 9.15
C GLN A 151 6.34 15.89 9.94
N ASP A 152 6.54 16.84 10.85
CA ASP A 152 7.70 16.92 11.71
C ASP A 152 7.37 16.36 13.11
N PRO A 153 7.92 15.19 13.49
CA PRO A 153 7.55 14.53 14.74
C PRO A 153 8.01 15.30 15.98
N ALA A 154 8.96 16.24 15.87
CA ALA A 154 9.47 16.98 17.02
C ALA A 154 8.55 18.11 17.50
N ALA A 155 7.42 18.35 16.81
CA ALA A 155 6.40 19.30 17.22
C ALA A 155 5.88 19.00 18.65
N PRO A 156 5.45 20.01 19.43
CA PRO A 156 5.00 19.81 20.81
C PRO A 156 3.83 18.82 20.97
N ASP A 157 2.95 18.74 19.98
CA ASP A 157 1.84 17.79 19.93
C ASP A 157 1.57 17.36 18.48
N ARG A 158 0.75 16.32 18.29
CA ARG A 158 0.40 15.81 16.95
C ARG A 158 -0.35 16.81 16.06
N ARG A 159 -0.97 17.85 16.61
CA ARG A 159 -1.66 18.87 15.81
C ARG A 159 -0.67 19.83 15.16
N GLY A 160 0.49 20.02 15.79
CA GLY A 160 1.56 20.91 15.33
C GLY A 160 2.61 20.27 14.42
N THR A 161 2.46 18.98 14.06
CA THR A 161 3.44 18.25 13.22
C THR A 161 3.47 18.73 11.78
N ARG A 162 2.32 19.17 11.25
CA ARG A 162 2.25 19.68 9.88
C ARG A 162 3.03 21.00 9.78
N ARG A 163 4.06 21.03 8.94
CA ARG A 163 4.87 22.22 8.64
C ARG A 163 4.99 22.43 7.14
N VAL A 164 5.24 23.67 6.74
CA VAL A 164 5.59 24.04 5.37
C VAL A 164 6.92 24.75 5.44
N TYR A 165 7.94 24.17 4.79
CA TYR A 165 9.29 24.72 4.78
C TYR A 165 9.60 25.33 3.42
N LYS A 166 10.17 26.53 3.44
CA LYS A 166 10.64 27.21 2.23
C LYS A 166 11.55 26.29 1.44
N ARG A 167 11.29 26.13 0.14
CA ARG A 167 11.99 25.15 -0.69
C ARG A 167 13.51 25.28 -0.64
N ALA A 168 14.04 26.50 -0.67
CA ALA A 168 15.47 26.76 -0.59
C ALA A 168 16.09 26.40 0.77
N GLN A 169 15.41 26.71 1.88
CA GLN A 169 15.87 26.35 3.23
C GLN A 169 15.86 24.83 3.41
N PHE A 170 14.82 24.18 2.92
CA PHE A 170 14.71 22.72 2.92
C PHE A 170 15.80 22.06 2.07
N ALA A 171 16.07 22.60 0.86
CA ALA A 171 17.14 22.13 -0.01
C ALA A 171 18.48 22.14 0.72
N LYS A 172 18.80 23.23 1.41
CA LYS A 172 20.03 23.33 2.21
C LYS A 172 20.05 22.26 3.32
N ALA A 173 18.95 22.15 4.07
CA ALA A 173 18.88 21.24 5.22
C ALA A 173 18.95 19.74 4.84
N TRP A 174 18.45 19.38 3.66
CA TRP A 174 18.32 18.00 3.18
C TRP A 174 19.31 17.64 2.07
N LEU A 175 19.28 18.35 0.94
CA LEU A 175 20.17 18.09 -0.18
C LEU A 175 21.61 18.45 0.19
N SER A 176 21.88 19.69 0.63
CA SER A 176 23.24 20.13 0.97
C SER A 176 23.81 19.43 2.19
N ASN A 177 23.10 19.48 3.31
CA ASN A 177 23.65 19.01 4.58
C ASN A 177 23.56 17.49 4.76
N LYS A 178 22.63 16.81 4.07
CA LYS A 178 22.41 15.36 4.19
C LYS A 178 22.58 14.59 2.88
N ARG A 179 22.92 15.25 1.77
CA ARG A 179 23.12 14.63 0.44
C ARG A 179 21.91 13.79 0.03
N GLY A 180 20.73 14.38 0.14
CA GLY A 180 19.46 13.82 -0.34
C GLY A 180 19.02 12.54 0.38
N LEU A 181 19.54 12.30 1.58
CA LEU A 181 19.29 11.06 2.31
C LEU A 181 17.80 10.89 2.64
N ALA A 182 17.28 9.73 2.30
CA ALA A 182 15.92 9.31 2.57
C ALA A 182 15.86 7.82 2.88
N TYR A 183 14.78 7.36 3.47
CA TYR A 183 14.38 5.97 3.33
C TYR A 183 12.93 5.89 2.88
N LEU A 184 12.70 4.93 1.99
CA LEU A 184 11.50 4.78 1.21
C LEU A 184 10.85 3.47 1.60
N LEU A 185 9.56 3.53 1.91
CA LEU A 185 8.74 2.38 2.23
C LEU A 185 7.63 2.20 1.21
N GLY A 186 7.07 1.01 1.18
CA GLY A 186 5.98 0.65 0.29
C GLY A 186 6.45 0.29 -1.12
N PRO A 187 5.52 -0.25 -1.92
CA PRO A 187 5.83 -0.75 -3.24
C PRO A 187 6.20 0.37 -4.22
N ARG A 188 7.06 0.06 -5.19
CA ARG A 188 7.37 0.96 -6.32
C ARG A 188 6.35 0.71 -7.43
N LEU A 189 5.75 1.76 -7.97
CA LEU A 189 4.84 1.62 -9.09
C LEU A 189 5.60 1.35 -10.42
N PRO A 190 5.06 0.52 -11.32
CA PRO A 190 3.92 -0.36 -11.07
C PRO A 190 4.32 -1.56 -10.19
N PHE A 191 3.41 -2.02 -9.33
CA PHE A 191 3.60 -3.25 -8.53
C PHE A 191 2.44 -4.22 -8.69
N GLU A 192 2.68 -5.50 -8.40
CA GLU A 192 1.60 -6.51 -8.36
C GLU A 192 0.96 -6.57 -6.98
N ALA A 193 -0.37 -6.66 -6.97
CA ALA A 193 -1.18 -6.91 -5.78
C ALA A 193 -2.23 -7.99 -6.09
N ALA A 194 -2.88 -8.49 -5.04
CA ALA A 194 -4.04 -9.36 -5.15
C ALA A 194 -5.27 -8.68 -4.54
N VAL A 195 -6.46 -8.98 -5.06
CA VAL A 195 -7.72 -8.49 -4.46
C VAL A 195 -8.00 -9.27 -3.16
N GLY A 196 -8.11 -8.55 -2.05
CA GLY A 196 -8.29 -9.09 -0.70
C GLY A 196 -9.73 -9.14 -0.20
N VAL A 197 -10.69 -8.68 -1.01
CA VAL A 197 -12.13 -8.77 -0.72
C VAL A 197 -12.80 -9.79 -1.65
N PRO A 198 -13.97 -10.35 -1.30
CA PRO A 198 -14.64 -11.37 -2.12
C PRO A 198 -14.82 -10.96 -3.59
N SER A 199 -15.22 -9.71 -3.83
CA SER A 199 -15.37 -9.11 -5.15
C SER A 199 -15.14 -7.60 -5.06
N ALA A 200 -14.32 -7.07 -5.96
CA ALA A 200 -14.04 -5.64 -6.06
C ALA A 200 -14.50 -5.09 -7.41
N ASP A 201 -15.18 -3.94 -7.40
CA ASP A 201 -15.57 -3.23 -8.61
C ASP A 201 -14.38 -2.44 -9.16
N VAL A 202 -14.05 -2.65 -10.44
CA VAL A 202 -13.13 -1.79 -11.19
C VAL A 202 -13.95 -0.76 -11.94
N ARG A 203 -13.64 0.53 -11.71
CA ARG A 203 -14.48 1.66 -12.10
C ARG A 203 -13.82 2.56 -13.14
N ALA A 204 -14.64 3.24 -13.93
CA ALA A 204 -14.16 4.20 -14.93
C ALA A 204 -13.46 5.41 -14.31
N LYS A 205 -13.88 5.81 -13.11
CA LYS A 205 -13.35 6.96 -12.37
C LYS A 205 -13.11 6.57 -10.90
N PRO A 206 -12.17 7.24 -10.19
CA PRO A 206 -11.89 6.99 -8.79
C PRO A 206 -12.99 7.57 -7.89
N ARG A 207 -14.20 7.00 -7.97
CA ARG A 207 -15.38 7.46 -7.23
C ARG A 207 -16.25 6.27 -6.85
N ALA A 208 -16.65 6.24 -5.59
CA ALA A 208 -17.56 5.22 -5.07
C ALA A 208 -18.97 5.37 -5.67
N ALA A 209 -19.70 4.25 -5.75
CA ALA A 209 -21.12 4.30 -6.06
C ALA A 209 -21.85 5.10 -4.98
N GLN A 210 -22.84 5.90 -5.38
CA GLN A 210 -23.71 6.58 -4.42
C GLN A 210 -24.78 5.66 -3.82
N ARG A 211 -25.14 4.60 -4.54
CA ARG A 211 -26.12 3.59 -4.14
C ARG A 211 -25.79 2.25 -4.82
N VAL A 212 -26.33 1.17 -4.30
CA VAL A 212 -26.29 -0.12 -4.97
C VAL A 212 -27.20 -0.06 -6.20
N ASP A 213 -26.62 -0.20 -7.39
CA ASP A 213 -27.33 -0.20 -8.66
C ASP A 213 -26.76 -1.33 -9.55
N PRO A 214 -27.55 -2.38 -9.85
CA PRO A 214 -27.15 -3.45 -10.74
C PRO A 214 -26.74 -2.95 -12.14
N MET A 215 -27.20 -1.78 -12.55
CA MET A 215 -26.96 -1.21 -13.88
C MET A 215 -26.02 0.00 -13.86
N ASP A 216 -25.21 0.15 -12.80
CA ASP A 216 -24.18 1.20 -12.71
C ASP A 216 -23.17 1.12 -13.87
N SER A 217 -23.34 1.99 -14.86
CA SER A 217 -22.45 2.10 -16.02
C SER A 217 -21.01 2.50 -15.69
N SER A 218 -20.76 3.04 -14.49
CA SER A 218 -19.40 3.38 -14.04
C SER A 218 -18.60 2.17 -13.56
N ARG A 219 -19.26 1.04 -13.28
CA ARG A 219 -18.62 -0.26 -13.05
C ARG A 219 -18.24 -0.86 -14.39
N LEU A 220 -16.93 -0.98 -14.62
CA LEU A 220 -16.39 -1.53 -15.85
C LEU A 220 -16.33 -3.05 -15.81
N THR A 221 -15.85 -3.59 -14.68
CA THR A 221 -15.73 -5.03 -14.44
C THR A 221 -15.67 -5.29 -12.93
N GLN A 222 -15.64 -6.57 -12.55
CA GLN A 222 -15.35 -7.03 -11.19
C GLN A 222 -14.12 -7.94 -11.19
N VAL A 223 -13.36 -7.90 -10.10
CA VAL A 223 -12.17 -8.72 -9.88
C VAL A 223 -12.34 -9.46 -8.55
N LEU A 224 -12.04 -10.76 -8.54
CA LEU A 224 -12.36 -11.64 -7.41
C LEU A 224 -11.20 -11.74 -6.41
N TYR A 225 -11.52 -12.22 -5.20
CA TYR A 225 -10.52 -12.54 -4.19
C TYR A 225 -9.39 -13.40 -4.75
N GLY A 226 -8.14 -13.00 -4.52
CA GLY A 226 -6.93 -13.72 -4.96
C GLY A 226 -6.58 -13.53 -6.45
N GLU A 227 -7.36 -12.80 -7.24
CA GLU A 227 -6.93 -12.39 -8.57
C GLU A 227 -5.84 -11.31 -8.48
N ARG A 228 -4.84 -11.42 -9.37
CA ARG A 228 -3.74 -10.46 -9.46
C ARG A 228 -4.11 -9.24 -10.28
N VAL A 229 -3.65 -8.09 -9.82
CA VAL A 229 -3.71 -6.81 -10.52
C VAL A 229 -2.34 -6.16 -10.53
N LYS A 230 -2.05 -5.42 -11.59
CA LYS A 230 -0.88 -4.53 -11.67
C LYS A 230 -1.34 -3.13 -11.31
N VAL A 231 -0.90 -2.62 -10.16
CA VAL A 231 -1.17 -1.26 -9.73
C VAL A 231 -0.28 -0.31 -10.52
N LEU A 232 -0.87 0.65 -11.23
CA LEU A 232 -0.18 1.53 -12.17
C LEU A 232 0.00 2.95 -11.62
N GLU A 233 -0.95 3.41 -10.81
CA GLU A 233 -1.04 4.80 -10.35
C GLU A 233 -1.88 4.88 -9.07
N ALA A 234 -1.61 5.86 -8.22
CA ALA A 234 -2.40 6.14 -7.00
C ALA A 234 -2.93 7.59 -6.96
N LYS A 235 -4.21 7.74 -6.63
CA LYS A 235 -4.91 9.02 -6.45
C LYS A 235 -5.79 8.97 -5.21
N GLY A 236 -5.29 9.50 -4.10
CA GLY A 236 -5.95 9.40 -2.79
C GLY A 236 -6.12 7.93 -2.38
N GLU A 237 -7.34 7.55 -1.99
CA GLU A 237 -7.69 6.16 -1.62
C GLU A 237 -7.88 5.21 -2.82
N TRP A 238 -7.73 5.72 -4.05
CA TRP A 238 -7.97 4.97 -5.27
C TRP A 238 -6.66 4.67 -5.97
N VAL A 239 -6.60 3.50 -6.59
CA VAL A 239 -5.51 3.10 -7.46
C VAL A 239 -6.04 2.75 -8.84
N ARG A 240 -5.29 3.16 -9.86
CA ARG A 240 -5.53 2.68 -11.23
C ARG A 240 -4.81 1.37 -11.40
N VAL A 241 -5.54 0.34 -11.80
CA VAL A 241 -5.04 -1.02 -11.95
C VAL A 241 -5.18 -1.48 -13.38
N GLU A 242 -4.33 -2.42 -13.77
CA GLU A 242 -4.54 -3.33 -14.87
C GLU A 242 -4.83 -4.72 -14.33
N VAL A 243 -5.78 -5.43 -14.93
CA VAL A 243 -6.19 -6.78 -14.54
C VAL A 243 -5.76 -7.75 -15.67
N PRO A 244 -4.59 -8.40 -15.56
CA PRO A 244 -4.05 -9.23 -16.65
C PRO A 244 -4.95 -10.41 -17.03
N GLY A 245 -5.67 -10.97 -16.06
CA GLY A 245 -6.62 -12.08 -16.28
C GLY A 245 -7.91 -11.69 -17.01
N GLN A 246 -8.06 -10.42 -17.41
CA GLN A 246 -9.21 -9.90 -18.12
C GLN A 246 -8.74 -9.17 -19.38
N PRO A 247 -8.28 -9.89 -20.41
CA PRO A 247 -7.71 -9.28 -21.61
C PRO A 247 -8.79 -8.53 -22.39
N GLN A 248 -8.44 -7.34 -22.88
CA GLN A 248 -9.25 -6.51 -23.77
C GLN A 248 -8.38 -5.96 -24.91
N PRO A 249 -8.95 -5.68 -26.09
CA PRO A 249 -8.22 -5.03 -27.18
C PRO A 249 -7.81 -3.61 -26.80
N ALA A 250 -6.54 -3.26 -27.03
CA ALA A 250 -6.01 -1.90 -26.86
C ALA A 250 -6.04 -1.12 -28.20
N PRO A 251 -6.05 0.23 -28.16
CA PRO A 251 -5.73 1.03 -29.33
C PRO A 251 -4.34 0.62 -29.87
N GLY A 252 -4.26 0.14 -31.10
CA GLY A 252 -3.05 -0.43 -31.70
C GLY A 252 -3.10 -1.94 -31.94
N GLY A 253 -4.17 -2.64 -31.51
CA GLY A 253 -4.41 -4.05 -31.83
C GLY A 253 -3.76 -5.05 -30.87
N GLU A 254 -2.92 -4.60 -29.95
CA GLU A 254 -2.38 -5.43 -28.87
C GLU A 254 -3.45 -5.74 -27.81
N TRP A 255 -3.37 -6.93 -27.20
CA TRP A 255 -4.21 -7.28 -26.05
C TRP A 255 -3.55 -6.80 -24.77
N ARG A 256 -4.33 -6.13 -23.91
CA ARG A 256 -3.88 -5.70 -22.57
C ARG A 256 -4.90 -6.07 -21.51
N GLY A 257 -4.48 -6.11 -20.25
CA GLY A 257 -5.43 -6.30 -19.15
C GLY A 257 -6.46 -5.18 -19.08
N TYR A 258 -7.64 -5.48 -18.53
CA TYR A 258 -8.68 -4.49 -18.28
C TYR A 258 -8.14 -3.41 -17.33
N GLN A 259 -8.35 -2.14 -17.64
CA GLN A 259 -7.85 -1.04 -16.80
C GLN A 259 -9.00 -0.23 -16.19
N GLY A 260 -8.79 0.24 -14.97
CA GLY A 260 -9.73 1.11 -14.27
C GLY A 260 -9.29 1.41 -12.85
N TRP A 261 -10.18 2.01 -12.06
CA TRP A 261 -9.93 2.45 -10.69
C TRP A 261 -10.56 1.51 -9.67
N LEU A 262 -9.79 1.18 -8.64
CA LEU A 262 -10.19 0.31 -7.53
C LEU A 262 -9.72 0.93 -6.22
N ARG A 263 -10.38 0.61 -5.10
CA ARG A 263 -10.02 1.14 -3.78
C ARG A 263 -8.78 0.43 -3.23
N ALA A 264 -7.77 1.19 -2.80
CA ALA A 264 -6.51 0.62 -2.33
C ALA A 264 -6.67 -0.34 -1.13
N ASP A 265 -7.62 -0.06 -0.23
CA ASP A 265 -7.95 -0.90 0.94
C ASP A 265 -8.49 -2.30 0.60
N GLN A 266 -8.92 -2.51 -0.65
CA GLN A 266 -9.37 -3.80 -1.18
C GLN A 266 -8.22 -4.65 -1.72
N LEU A 267 -7.00 -4.13 -1.79
CA LEU A 267 -5.82 -4.86 -2.25
C LEU A 267 -4.99 -5.38 -1.10
N ARG A 268 -4.27 -6.47 -1.36
CA ARG A 268 -3.24 -7.04 -0.50
C ARG A 268 -1.98 -7.27 -1.32
N THR A 269 -0.83 -7.05 -0.71
CA THR A 269 0.47 -7.43 -1.26
C THR A 269 0.90 -8.70 -0.55
N PRO A 270 0.49 -9.89 -1.04
CA PRO A 270 0.84 -11.11 -0.36
C PRO A 270 2.36 -11.31 -0.42
N ALA A 271 2.93 -11.89 0.63
CA ALA A 271 4.36 -12.16 0.68
C ALA A 271 4.77 -13.04 -0.53
N SER A 272 5.80 -12.62 -1.25
CA SER A 272 6.28 -13.37 -2.42
C SER A 272 6.95 -14.69 -1.97
N PRO A 273 6.69 -15.84 -2.61
CA PRO A 273 5.75 -16.07 -3.71
C PRO A 273 4.44 -16.73 -3.22
N PHE A 274 3.43 -15.94 -2.85
CA PHE A 274 2.06 -16.45 -2.77
C PHE A 274 1.52 -16.65 -4.20
N GLY A 275 1.58 -17.89 -4.69
CA GLY A 275 0.84 -18.33 -5.86
C GLY A 275 -0.41 -19.09 -5.42
N PRO A 276 -1.64 -18.62 -5.70
CA PRO A 276 -2.81 -19.39 -5.36
C PRO A 276 -2.81 -20.71 -6.15
N THR A 277 -2.97 -21.82 -5.43
CA THR A 277 -2.94 -23.17 -6.01
C THR A 277 -4.33 -23.77 -6.19
N LEU A 278 -5.37 -23.17 -5.57
CA LEU A 278 -6.75 -23.61 -5.64
C LEU A 278 -7.68 -22.48 -6.12
N VAL A 279 -8.76 -22.88 -6.80
CA VAL A 279 -9.87 -22.05 -7.26
C VAL A 279 -11.16 -22.59 -6.67
N VAL A 280 -12.03 -21.67 -6.23
CA VAL A 280 -13.38 -21.99 -5.76
C VAL A 280 -14.25 -22.43 -6.94
N ARG A 281 -14.84 -23.63 -6.87
CA ARG A 281 -15.80 -24.14 -7.87
C ARG A 281 -17.27 -24.04 -7.44
N ALA A 282 -17.53 -23.97 -6.14
CA ALA A 282 -18.89 -23.80 -5.64
C ALA A 282 -19.37 -22.37 -5.89
N LYS A 283 -20.67 -22.17 -6.14
CA LYS A 283 -21.25 -20.83 -6.33
C LYS A 283 -20.90 -19.88 -5.19
N ARG A 284 -20.87 -20.40 -3.96
CA ARG A 284 -20.41 -19.71 -2.75
C ARG A 284 -19.63 -20.70 -1.91
N LEU A 285 -18.49 -20.27 -1.39
CA LEU A 285 -17.68 -21.02 -0.45
C LEU A 285 -17.55 -20.25 0.84
N GLU A 286 -17.92 -20.85 1.96
CA GLU A 286 -17.57 -20.34 3.27
C GLU A 286 -16.24 -20.94 3.70
N VAL A 287 -15.25 -20.09 3.95
CA VAL A 287 -14.01 -20.48 4.61
C VAL A 287 -14.08 -20.01 6.06
N ARG A 288 -13.61 -20.85 6.99
CA ARG A 288 -13.73 -20.61 8.43
C ARG A 288 -12.38 -20.70 9.12
N TRP A 289 -12.13 -19.87 10.12
CA TRP A 289 -10.94 -19.95 10.96
C TRP A 289 -11.29 -19.54 12.39
N ARG A 290 -10.36 -19.76 13.33
CA ARG A 290 -10.48 -19.21 14.68
C ARG A 290 -9.54 -18.02 14.83
N ASP A 291 -10.03 -16.93 15.39
CA ASP A 291 -9.21 -15.77 15.71
C ASP A 291 -8.30 -16.02 16.94
N ALA A 292 -7.54 -15.01 17.35
CA ALA A 292 -6.65 -15.11 18.51
C ALA A 292 -7.40 -15.32 19.85
N ALA A 293 -8.68 -14.97 19.91
CA ALA A 293 -9.56 -15.20 21.06
C ALA A 293 -10.27 -16.57 20.99
N GLY A 294 -10.06 -17.35 19.93
CA GLY A 294 -10.69 -18.64 19.70
C GLY A 294 -12.11 -18.55 19.10
N LEU A 295 -12.59 -17.34 18.78
CA LEU A 295 -13.88 -17.11 18.14
C LEU A 295 -13.84 -17.54 16.69
N GLU A 296 -14.93 -18.16 16.23
CA GLU A 296 -15.05 -18.59 14.84
C GLU A 296 -15.36 -17.37 13.96
N GLU A 297 -14.56 -17.23 12.92
CA GLU A 297 -14.66 -16.19 11.91
C GLU A 297 -14.88 -16.83 10.54
N THR A 298 -15.59 -16.12 9.67
CA THR A 298 -15.96 -16.64 8.35
C THR A 298 -15.75 -15.62 7.24
N LEU A 299 -15.42 -16.12 6.05
CA LEU A 299 -15.34 -15.33 4.82
C LEU A 299 -16.06 -16.09 3.71
N THR A 300 -16.99 -15.42 3.04
CA THR A 300 -17.68 -15.99 1.87
C THR A 300 -16.96 -15.60 0.59
N LEU A 301 -16.48 -16.58 -0.17
CA LEU A 301 -15.81 -16.41 -1.45
C LEU A 301 -16.72 -16.82 -2.62
N PRO A 302 -16.71 -16.05 -3.73
CA PRO A 302 -17.44 -16.41 -4.94
C PRO A 302 -16.73 -17.53 -5.71
N ILE A 303 -17.46 -18.20 -6.60
CA ILE A 303 -16.87 -19.08 -7.61
C ILE A 303 -15.81 -18.31 -8.43
N GLY A 304 -14.66 -18.95 -8.69
CA GLY A 304 -13.52 -18.33 -9.37
C GLY A 304 -12.52 -17.61 -8.44
N ALA A 305 -12.88 -17.37 -7.18
CA ALA A 305 -11.93 -16.87 -6.18
C ALA A 305 -10.76 -17.84 -5.99
N ARG A 306 -9.60 -17.31 -5.59
CA ARG A 306 -8.34 -18.04 -5.54
C ARG A 306 -7.75 -18.06 -4.12
N VAL A 307 -7.32 -19.24 -3.67
CA VAL A 307 -6.68 -19.46 -2.36
C VAL A 307 -5.48 -20.40 -2.52
N ALA A 308 -4.59 -20.46 -1.52
CA ALA A 308 -3.46 -21.40 -1.53
C ALA A 308 -3.78 -22.64 -0.69
N ALA A 309 -3.45 -23.83 -1.19
CA ALA A 309 -3.52 -25.07 -0.41
C ALA A 309 -2.42 -25.08 0.67
N LEU A 310 -2.78 -25.46 1.90
CA LEU A 310 -1.82 -25.82 2.95
C LEU A 310 -1.74 -27.34 3.10
N SER A 311 -2.90 -27.99 3.22
CA SER A 311 -3.02 -29.44 3.19
C SER A 311 -4.45 -29.84 2.82
N SER A 312 -4.62 -31.02 2.24
CA SER A 312 -5.93 -31.60 2.01
C SER A 312 -5.94 -33.03 2.54
N SER A 313 -6.77 -33.30 3.53
CA SER A 313 -6.99 -34.68 4.01
C SER A 313 -8.48 -34.89 4.26
N GLY A 314 -9.08 -35.80 3.50
CA GLY A 314 -10.51 -36.11 3.62
C GLY A 314 -11.41 -35.01 3.07
N ALA A 315 -12.56 -34.79 3.73
CA ALA A 315 -13.61 -33.86 3.28
C ALA A 315 -13.28 -32.38 3.54
N VAL A 316 -12.27 -32.07 4.36
CA VAL A 316 -11.90 -30.69 4.73
C VAL A 316 -10.51 -30.38 4.21
N ALA A 317 -10.40 -29.27 3.48
CA ALA A 317 -9.13 -28.70 3.03
C ALA A 317 -8.72 -27.56 3.97
N LYS A 318 -7.42 -27.53 4.31
CA LYS A 318 -6.78 -26.37 4.93
C LYS A 318 -6.20 -25.48 3.84
N VAL A 319 -6.58 -24.22 3.85
CA VAL A 319 -6.17 -23.22 2.86
C VAL A 319 -5.54 -22.01 3.56
N ALA A 320 -4.59 -21.36 2.89
CA ALA A 320 -4.07 -20.08 3.30
C ALA A 320 -4.83 -18.96 2.58
N LEU A 321 -5.30 -17.99 3.37
CA LEU A 321 -5.81 -16.71 2.92
C LEU A 321 -4.65 -15.78 2.52
N LEU A 322 -4.95 -14.70 1.81
CA LEU A 322 -3.97 -13.72 1.32
C LEU A 322 -3.19 -13.00 2.43
N ASP A 323 -3.73 -12.95 3.64
CA ASP A 323 -3.06 -12.38 4.82
C ASP A 323 -2.27 -13.42 5.61
N GLY A 324 -2.12 -14.64 5.08
CA GLY A 324 -1.37 -15.73 5.69
C GLY A 324 -2.16 -16.54 6.71
N ARG A 325 -3.41 -16.19 7.02
CA ARG A 325 -4.24 -16.99 7.94
C ARG A 325 -4.56 -18.35 7.33
N ALA A 326 -4.49 -19.38 8.16
CA ALA A 326 -4.99 -20.71 7.82
C ALA A 326 -6.50 -20.78 8.09
N ALA A 327 -7.25 -21.24 7.10
CA ALA A 327 -8.69 -21.45 7.16
C ALA A 327 -9.06 -22.85 6.67
N GLU A 328 -10.25 -23.30 7.04
CA GLU A 328 -10.83 -24.58 6.65
C GLU A 328 -11.99 -24.37 5.68
N ALA A 329 -12.10 -25.27 4.71
CA ALA A 329 -13.10 -25.23 3.66
C ALA A 329 -13.46 -26.67 3.20
N PRO A 330 -14.70 -26.93 2.73
CA PRO A 330 -15.03 -28.20 2.11
C PRO A 330 -14.16 -28.47 0.88
N ALA A 331 -13.49 -29.62 0.84
CA ALA A 331 -12.53 -29.95 -0.21
C ALA A 331 -13.20 -30.07 -1.59
N GLU A 332 -14.44 -30.56 -1.64
CA GLU A 332 -15.24 -30.69 -2.85
C GLU A 332 -15.63 -29.35 -3.50
N ALA A 333 -15.57 -28.26 -2.74
CA ALA A 333 -15.86 -26.91 -3.22
C ALA A 333 -14.64 -26.21 -3.84
N LEU A 334 -13.49 -26.87 -3.88
CA LEU A 334 -12.22 -26.38 -4.39
C LEU A 334 -11.70 -27.26 -5.53
N ARG A 335 -10.91 -26.68 -6.43
CA ARG A 335 -10.16 -27.40 -7.50
C ARG A 335 -8.78 -26.77 -7.70
N PRO A 336 -7.80 -27.49 -8.28
CA PRO A 336 -6.52 -26.91 -8.68
C PRO A 336 -6.70 -25.72 -9.63
N ALA A 337 -5.94 -24.65 -9.41
CA ALA A 337 -6.02 -23.42 -10.21
C ALA A 337 -5.55 -23.59 -11.66
N ASN A 338 -4.58 -24.50 -11.87
CA ASN A 338 -4.09 -24.90 -13.18
C ASN A 338 -4.39 -26.39 -13.36
N PRO A 339 -5.60 -26.76 -13.83
CA PRO A 339 -5.93 -28.15 -14.09
C PRO A 339 -5.04 -28.72 -15.20
N LEU A 340 -4.50 -29.92 -14.99
CA LEU A 340 -3.82 -30.69 -16.02
C LEU A 340 -4.88 -31.44 -16.84
N GLY A 341 -5.00 -31.17 -18.15
CA GLY A 341 -5.86 -31.93 -19.06
C GLY A 341 -6.88 -31.11 -19.85
N ALA A 342 -7.67 -31.80 -20.67
CA ALA A 342 -8.72 -31.19 -21.49
C ALA A 342 -9.94 -30.79 -20.65
N ILE A 343 -10.55 -29.65 -20.98
CA ILE A 343 -11.77 -29.18 -20.31
C ILE A 343 -12.97 -30.02 -20.78
N ASP A 344 -13.67 -30.66 -19.86
CA ASP A 344 -14.92 -31.39 -20.14
C ASP A 344 -16.09 -30.40 -20.32
N ARG A 345 -16.81 -30.52 -21.44
CA ARG A 345 -17.98 -29.70 -21.74
C ARG A 345 -19.10 -29.85 -20.71
N ARG A 346 -19.26 -31.04 -20.11
CA ARG A 346 -20.26 -31.25 -19.06
C ARG A 346 -19.97 -30.39 -17.84
N GLU A 347 -18.70 -30.27 -17.44
CA GLU A 347 -18.32 -29.43 -16.30
C GLU A 347 -18.59 -27.94 -16.54
N ILE A 348 -18.44 -27.46 -17.78
CA ILE A 348 -18.82 -26.10 -18.16
C ILE A 348 -20.32 -25.89 -17.96
N LEU A 349 -21.16 -26.84 -18.42
CA LEU A 349 -22.61 -26.75 -18.29
C LEU A 349 -23.06 -26.82 -16.83
N GLU A 350 -22.48 -27.70 -16.02
CA GLU A 350 -22.76 -27.80 -14.59
C GLU A 350 -22.37 -26.52 -13.84
N ALA A 351 -21.20 -25.95 -14.16
CA ALA A 351 -20.75 -24.67 -13.59
C ALA A 351 -21.65 -23.50 -14.01
N ALA A 352 -22.21 -23.50 -15.23
CA ALA A 352 -23.15 -22.49 -15.67
C ALA A 352 -24.53 -22.65 -15.01
N ALA A 353 -25.00 -23.89 -14.81
CA ALA A 353 -26.32 -24.19 -14.29
C ALA A 353 -26.57 -23.62 -12.88
N VAL A 354 -25.53 -23.47 -12.05
CA VAL A 354 -25.65 -22.88 -10.70
C VAL A 354 -26.12 -21.41 -10.73
N PHE A 355 -26.00 -20.73 -11.87
CA PHE A 355 -26.40 -19.32 -12.04
C PHE A 355 -27.82 -19.15 -12.59
N LEU A 356 -28.55 -20.22 -12.89
CA LEU A 356 -29.93 -20.11 -13.36
C LEU A 356 -30.78 -19.35 -12.32
N GLY A 357 -31.44 -18.28 -12.79
CA GLY A 357 -32.27 -17.40 -11.96
C GLY A 357 -31.52 -16.22 -11.32
N ASP A 358 -30.20 -16.10 -11.49
CA ASP A 358 -29.47 -14.93 -11.01
C ASP A 358 -29.84 -13.67 -11.81
N ARG A 359 -29.89 -12.53 -11.12
CA ARG A 359 -30.11 -11.24 -11.75
C ARG A 359 -28.86 -10.78 -12.49
N TYR A 360 -29.06 -10.21 -13.67
CA TYR A 360 -27.99 -9.56 -14.42
C TYR A 360 -27.46 -8.32 -13.67
N VAL A 361 -26.14 -8.14 -13.71
CA VAL A 361 -25.43 -6.98 -13.17
C VAL A 361 -24.43 -6.50 -14.22
N TRP A 362 -24.50 -5.22 -14.60
CA TRP A 362 -23.60 -4.62 -15.60
C TRP A 362 -22.14 -4.74 -15.15
N GLY A 363 -21.24 -5.23 -16.00
CA GLY A 363 -19.84 -5.44 -15.59
C GLY A 363 -19.65 -6.43 -14.44
N GLY A 364 -20.69 -7.20 -14.08
CA GLY A 364 -20.64 -8.18 -13.02
C GLY A 364 -19.84 -9.42 -13.43
N ARG A 365 -18.93 -9.88 -12.56
CA ARG A 365 -18.13 -11.12 -12.75
C ARG A 365 -18.10 -12.02 -11.52
N SER A 366 -18.98 -11.77 -10.56
CA SER A 366 -19.04 -12.50 -9.29
C SER A 366 -20.41 -13.16 -9.09
N SER A 367 -20.42 -14.32 -8.43
CA SER A 367 -21.64 -14.94 -7.89
C SER A 367 -22.14 -14.28 -6.60
N LEU A 368 -21.33 -13.38 -6.02
CA LEU A 368 -21.67 -12.52 -4.90
C LEU A 368 -21.94 -11.12 -5.44
N GLN A 369 -23.21 -10.84 -5.70
CA GLN A 369 -23.69 -9.50 -6.06
C GLN A 369 -24.38 -8.87 -4.85
N ALA A 370 -24.11 -7.58 -4.63
CA ALA A 370 -24.89 -6.78 -3.69
C ALA A 370 -26.34 -6.72 -4.22
N LYS A 371 -27.31 -7.12 -3.37
CA LYS A 371 -28.73 -7.16 -3.72
C LYS A 371 -29.44 -5.89 -3.32
#